data_AF-A0A2V5R6H2-F1
#
_entry.id   AF-A0A2V5R6H2-F1
#
_cell.length_a   1.000
_cell.length_b   1.000
_cell.length_c   1.000
_cell.angle_alpha   90.00
_cell.angle_beta   90.00
_cell.angle_gamma   90.00
#
_symmetry.space_group_name_H-M   'P 1'
#
loop_
_entity.id
_entity.type
_entity.pdbx_description
1 polymer ?
#
loop_
_entity_poly.entity_id
_entity_poly.type
_entity_poly.pdbx_seq_one_letter_code
_entity_poly.pdbx_strand_id
1 'polypeptide(L)'
;LWTTLEKLKAEGKVRYYGIALGPAIGWLYEGTNCIRERDMTSVQHIYNMLEQHPGRAFHESATDAGKDTMFLIRVTHSSGMLEGKYTAQTTFPPTDHRSHRPRSWLLNGIKKVEQLRFLENSERTLGQAALQWLLADDRVASTLPNIYNEEQLVEFAKAPDTPPLTSDDMAKIEELYSDNFGIEEGPPKFKGTMELAGAAT
;
A
#
# COMPACT_ATOMS: atom_id res chain seq x y z
N LEU A 1 18.80 -18.07 -8.50
CA LEU A 1 18.47 -17.07 -7.46
C LEU A 1 18.13 -17.74 -6.12
N TRP A 2 17.01 -18.44 -6.01
CA TRP A 2 16.52 -19.02 -4.74
C TRP A 2 17.52 -19.94 -4.02
N THR A 3 18.14 -20.87 -4.75
CA THR A 3 19.18 -21.76 -4.19
C THR A 3 20.32 -20.99 -3.53
N THR A 4 20.71 -19.85 -4.11
CA THR A 4 21.76 -18.98 -3.55
C THR A 4 21.28 -18.34 -2.25
N LEU A 5 20.05 -17.82 -2.20
CA LEU A 5 19.49 -17.20 -1.00
C LEU A 5 19.34 -18.20 0.14
N GLU A 6 18.89 -19.43 -0.14
CA GLU A 6 18.83 -20.52 0.83
C GLU A 6 20.22 -20.90 1.35
N LYS A 7 21.22 -20.99 0.47
CA LYS A 7 22.61 -21.23 0.89
C LYS A 7 23.12 -20.12 1.80
N LEU A 8 22.87 -18.85 1.46
CA LEU A 8 23.28 -17.71 2.30
C LEU A 8 22.58 -17.72 3.67
N LYS A 9 21.32 -18.17 3.74
CA LYS A 9 20.58 -18.34 4.99
C LYS A 9 21.16 -19.48 5.83
N ALA A 10 21.41 -20.64 5.23
CA ALA A 10 22.03 -21.79 5.88
C ALA A 10 23.46 -21.51 6.37
N GLU A 11 24.23 -20.70 5.64
CA GLU A 11 25.56 -20.23 6.05
C GLU A 11 25.52 -19.12 7.12
N GLY A 12 24.33 -18.66 7.53
CA GLY A 12 24.15 -17.61 8.53
C GLY A 12 24.54 -16.19 8.05
N LYS A 13 24.76 -16.00 6.74
CA LYS A 13 25.11 -14.69 6.15
C LYS A 13 23.90 -13.76 6.06
N VAL A 14 22.71 -14.31 5.94
CA VAL A 14 21.43 -13.60 6.07
C VAL A 14 20.52 -14.37 7.02
N ARG A 15 19.69 -13.68 7.80
CA ARG A 15 18.71 -14.34 8.68
C ARG A 15 17.42 -14.67 7.92
N TYR A 16 16.99 -13.73 7.09
CA TYR A 16 15.76 -13.77 6.32
C TYR A 16 15.99 -13.12 4.95
N TYR A 17 15.14 -13.45 3.99
CA TYR A 17 15.11 -12.80 2.70
C TYR A 17 13.65 -12.62 2.24
N GLY A 18 13.46 -11.67 1.34
CA GLY A 18 12.16 -11.28 0.82
C GLY A 18 12.25 -10.82 -0.62
N ILE A 19 11.10 -10.44 -1.19
CA ILE A 19 11.03 -9.77 -2.49
C ILE A 19 10.52 -8.34 -2.33
N ALA A 20 10.91 -7.47 -3.26
CA ALA A 20 10.36 -6.13 -3.37
C ALA A 20 9.81 -5.92 -4.79
N LEU A 21 8.50 -5.72 -4.89
CA LEU A 21 7.77 -5.58 -6.15
C LEU A 21 7.70 -4.11 -6.56
N GLY A 22 8.05 -3.78 -7.81
CA GLY A 22 8.16 -2.39 -8.25
C GLY A 22 8.84 -2.19 -9.61
N PRO A 23 9.04 -0.95 -10.06
CA PRO A 23 9.00 0.29 -9.28
C PRO A 23 7.60 0.88 -9.07
N ALA A 24 6.61 0.55 -9.90
CA ALA A 24 5.23 1.02 -9.82
C ALA A 24 4.25 -0.11 -9.44
N ILE A 25 2.96 0.22 -9.34
CA ILE A 25 1.87 -0.74 -9.12
C ILE A 25 1.82 -1.75 -10.27
N GLY A 26 1.67 -3.03 -9.94
CA GLY A 26 1.76 -4.15 -10.87
C GLY A 26 2.16 -5.46 -10.18
N TRP A 27 2.61 -6.41 -11.00
CA TRP A 27 3.31 -7.63 -10.56
C TRP A 27 2.42 -8.64 -9.83
N LEU A 28 1.13 -8.69 -10.18
CA LEU A 28 0.16 -9.56 -9.51
C LEU A 28 0.61 -11.04 -9.51
N TYR A 29 0.98 -11.58 -10.65
CA TYR A 29 1.42 -12.99 -10.71
C TYR A 29 2.71 -13.23 -9.95
N GLU A 30 3.70 -12.35 -10.11
CA GLU A 30 5.00 -12.55 -9.48
C GLU A 30 4.86 -12.55 -7.95
N GLY A 31 4.08 -11.61 -7.40
CA GLY A 31 3.81 -11.56 -5.98
C GLY A 31 3.01 -12.76 -5.49
N THR A 32 1.86 -13.06 -6.12
CA THR A 32 1.00 -14.17 -5.69
C THR A 32 1.69 -15.54 -5.83
N ASN A 33 2.40 -15.80 -6.93
CA ASN A 33 3.15 -17.05 -7.10
C ASN A 33 4.31 -17.16 -6.12
N CYS A 34 5.06 -16.08 -5.86
CA CYS A 34 6.11 -16.12 -4.85
C CYS A 34 5.56 -16.44 -3.46
N ILE A 35 4.43 -15.85 -3.08
CA ILE A 35 3.77 -16.13 -1.80
C ILE A 35 3.30 -17.58 -1.73
N ARG A 36 2.60 -18.07 -2.76
CA ARG A 36 2.02 -19.42 -2.78
C ARG A 36 3.06 -20.53 -2.84
N GLU A 37 4.08 -20.36 -3.68
CA GLU A 37 5.02 -21.43 -4.03
C GLU A 37 6.31 -21.44 -3.20
N ARG A 38 6.58 -20.38 -2.41
CA ARG A 38 7.84 -20.24 -1.65
C ARG A 38 7.55 -19.95 -0.18
N ASP A 39 8.55 -20.24 0.66
CA ASP A 39 8.53 -19.86 2.08
C ASP A 39 9.19 -18.49 2.26
N MET A 40 8.57 -17.48 1.64
CA MET A 40 9.09 -16.11 1.69
C MET A 40 8.87 -15.51 3.08
N THR A 41 9.90 -14.92 3.67
CA THR A 41 9.73 -14.23 4.96
C THR A 41 8.92 -12.94 4.79
N SER A 42 9.23 -12.16 3.76
CA SER A 42 8.56 -10.87 3.55
C SER A 42 8.37 -10.49 2.09
N VAL A 43 7.26 -9.82 1.80
CA VAL A 43 6.97 -9.18 0.51
C VAL A 43 6.80 -7.68 0.70
N GLN A 44 7.66 -6.89 0.05
CA GLN A 44 7.52 -5.44 0.00
C GLN A 44 6.74 -5.01 -1.24
N HIS A 45 5.64 -4.28 -1.08
CA HIS A 45 4.77 -3.89 -2.19
C HIS A 45 3.98 -2.59 -1.92
N ILE A 46 3.35 -2.05 -2.96
CA ILE A 46 2.49 -0.86 -2.86
C ILE A 46 1.09 -1.27 -2.43
N TYR A 47 0.60 -0.67 -1.35
CA TYR A 47 -0.77 -0.84 -0.84
C TYR A 47 -1.17 0.37 -0.02
N ASN A 48 -2.35 0.93 -0.27
CA ASN A 48 -2.95 2.02 0.51
C ASN A 48 -4.46 2.09 0.24
N MET A 49 -5.19 2.89 1.02
CA MET A 49 -6.65 3.01 0.93
C MET A 49 -7.17 3.40 -0.47
N LEU A 50 -6.37 4.11 -1.28
CA LEU A 50 -6.75 4.54 -2.63
C LEU A 50 -6.31 3.54 -3.72
N GLU A 51 -5.34 2.69 -3.43
CA GLU A 51 -4.66 1.79 -4.37
C GLU A 51 -4.51 0.41 -3.70
N GLN A 52 -5.61 -0.37 -3.68
CA GLN A 52 -5.63 -1.66 -2.99
C GLN A 52 -5.26 -2.85 -3.89
N HIS A 53 -5.48 -2.77 -5.20
CA HIS A 53 -5.05 -3.81 -6.15
C HIS A 53 -3.64 -3.50 -6.70
N PRO A 54 -2.67 -4.45 -6.68
CA PRO A 54 -2.78 -5.88 -6.37
C PRO A 54 -2.49 -6.28 -4.92
N GLY A 55 -2.23 -5.34 -4.01
CA GLY A 55 -1.90 -5.66 -2.62
C GLY A 55 -2.91 -6.57 -1.93
N ARG A 56 -4.20 -6.34 -2.13
CA ARG A 56 -5.28 -7.22 -1.64
C ARG A 56 -5.06 -8.68 -2.04
N ALA A 57 -4.79 -8.94 -3.32
CA ALA A 57 -4.58 -10.29 -3.81
C ALA A 57 -3.32 -10.95 -3.24
N PHE A 58 -2.29 -10.18 -2.88
CA PHE A 58 -1.11 -10.71 -2.18
C PHE A 58 -1.46 -11.14 -0.74
N HIS A 59 -2.19 -10.29 -0.03
CA HIS A 59 -2.65 -10.58 1.33
C HIS A 59 -3.60 -11.79 1.34
N GLU A 60 -4.56 -11.86 0.41
CA GLU A 60 -5.43 -13.02 0.23
C GLU A 60 -4.64 -14.29 -0.09
N SER A 61 -3.66 -14.20 -1.01
CA SER A 61 -2.83 -15.36 -1.37
C SER A 61 -2.04 -15.94 -0.20
N ALA A 62 -1.57 -15.09 0.73
CA ALA A 62 -0.90 -15.56 1.94
C ALA A 62 -1.87 -16.30 2.88
N THR A 63 -3.13 -15.80 2.99
CA THR A 63 -4.18 -16.46 3.77
C THR A 63 -4.52 -17.82 3.16
N ASP A 64 -4.86 -17.83 1.88
CA ASP A 64 -5.34 -19.01 1.16
C ASP A 64 -4.30 -20.12 1.10
N ALA A 65 -3.01 -19.75 0.98
CA ALA A 65 -1.91 -20.70 0.97
C ALA A 65 -1.44 -21.12 2.38
N GLY A 66 -1.99 -20.54 3.46
CA GLY A 66 -1.58 -20.81 4.83
C GLY A 66 -0.11 -20.45 5.09
N LYS A 67 0.37 -19.34 4.50
CA LYS A 67 1.78 -18.92 4.57
C LYS A 67 1.97 -17.81 5.60
N ASP A 68 3.01 -17.93 6.40
CA ASP A 68 3.45 -16.89 7.37
C ASP A 68 4.21 -15.72 6.70
N THR A 69 3.85 -15.39 5.45
CA THR A 69 4.51 -14.28 4.74
C THR A 69 4.11 -12.95 5.38
N MET A 70 5.11 -12.15 5.76
CA MET A 70 4.89 -10.80 6.27
C MET A 70 4.95 -9.76 5.16
N PHE A 71 4.30 -8.62 5.34
CA PHE A 71 4.25 -7.54 4.37
C PHE A 71 4.98 -6.29 4.87
N LEU A 72 5.75 -5.69 3.96
CA LEU A 72 6.36 -4.38 4.14
C LEU A 72 5.70 -3.42 3.15
N ILE A 73 4.89 -2.49 3.65
CA ILE A 73 4.05 -1.67 2.77
C ILE A 73 4.75 -0.36 2.44
N ARG A 74 4.92 -0.06 1.14
CA ARG A 74 5.46 1.22 0.66
C ARG A 74 4.38 2.03 -0.05
N VAL A 75 4.61 3.35 -0.20
CA VAL A 75 3.62 4.28 -0.79
C VAL A 75 2.31 4.28 0.01
N THR A 76 2.44 4.22 1.33
CA THR A 76 1.34 4.15 2.31
C THR A 76 0.39 5.35 2.21
N HIS A 77 0.91 6.51 1.81
CA HIS A 77 0.13 7.74 1.68
C HIS A 77 -0.23 8.11 0.23
N SER A 78 -0.17 7.18 -0.72
CA SER A 78 -0.43 7.41 -2.16
C SER A 78 0.30 8.66 -2.69
N SER A 79 1.63 8.64 -2.58
CA SER A 79 2.50 9.77 -2.96
C SER A 79 2.13 11.11 -2.28
N GLY A 80 1.72 11.06 -1.01
CA GLY A 80 1.38 12.22 -0.17
C GLY A 80 -0.08 12.67 -0.24
N MET A 81 -0.91 12.02 -1.06
CA MET A 81 -2.34 12.31 -1.17
C MET A 81 -3.05 12.14 0.18
N LEU A 82 -2.78 11.02 0.88
CA LEU A 82 -3.39 10.69 2.17
C LEU A 82 -2.76 11.44 3.36
N GLU A 83 -1.83 12.36 3.12
CA GLU A 83 -1.43 13.35 4.13
C GLU A 83 -2.46 14.48 4.23
N GLY A 84 -3.37 14.60 3.25
CA GLY A 84 -4.48 15.55 3.27
C GLY A 84 -4.08 17.02 3.04
N LYS A 85 -2.87 17.28 2.53
CA LYS A 85 -2.30 18.63 2.37
C LYS A 85 -2.41 19.21 0.95
N TYR A 86 -2.80 18.40 -0.04
CA TYR A 86 -2.90 18.86 -1.42
C TYR A 86 -4.14 19.70 -1.68
N THR A 87 -4.00 20.62 -2.62
CA THR A 87 -5.08 21.44 -3.16
C THR A 87 -5.08 21.34 -4.69
N ALA A 88 -6.15 21.82 -5.34
CA ALA A 88 -6.24 21.84 -6.80
C ALA A 88 -5.15 22.71 -7.48
N GLN A 89 -4.45 23.53 -6.69
CA GLN A 89 -3.36 24.41 -7.09
C GLN A 89 -1.98 23.82 -6.77
N THR A 90 -1.89 22.68 -6.08
CA THR A 90 -0.61 22.03 -5.81
C THR A 90 0.12 21.74 -7.11
N THR A 91 1.38 22.18 -7.17
CA THR A 91 2.31 21.90 -8.26
C THR A 91 3.51 21.12 -7.74
N PHE A 92 4.11 20.31 -8.61
CA PHE A 92 5.27 19.50 -8.28
C PHE A 92 6.48 19.98 -9.09
N PRO A 93 7.69 20.03 -8.50
CA PRO A 93 8.91 20.35 -9.24
C PRO A 93 9.13 19.40 -10.43
N PRO A 94 9.82 19.82 -11.52
CA PRO A 94 10.06 18.97 -12.69
C PRO A 94 10.82 17.67 -12.38
N THR A 95 11.62 17.65 -11.31
CA THR A 95 12.37 16.47 -10.87
C THR A 95 11.51 15.47 -10.06
N ASP A 96 10.29 15.85 -9.70
CA ASP A 96 9.38 15.02 -8.93
C ASP A 96 8.62 14.06 -9.84
N HIS A 97 8.59 12.77 -9.50
CA HIS A 97 7.83 11.77 -10.26
C HIS A 97 6.33 12.11 -10.40
N ARG A 98 5.76 12.83 -9.42
CA ARG A 98 4.36 13.29 -9.44
C ARG A 98 4.08 14.27 -10.57
N SER A 99 5.10 14.99 -11.06
CA SER A 99 4.96 15.89 -12.22
C SER A 99 4.58 15.14 -13.52
N HIS A 100 4.83 13.82 -13.57
CA HIS A 100 4.45 12.96 -14.70
C HIS A 100 3.02 12.39 -14.57
N ARG A 101 2.35 12.61 -13.43
CA ARG A 101 0.96 12.17 -13.23
C ARG A 101 0.03 13.10 -14.00
N PRO A 102 -1.05 12.58 -14.62
CA PRO A 102 -2.05 13.45 -15.24
C PRO A 102 -2.71 14.33 -14.18
N ARG A 103 -3.14 15.55 -14.55
CA ARG A 103 -3.81 16.48 -13.61
C ARG A 103 -5.06 15.86 -12.95
N SER A 104 -5.74 14.95 -13.66
CA SER A 104 -6.87 14.19 -13.11
C SER A 104 -6.51 13.37 -11.88
N TRP A 105 -5.28 12.83 -11.78
CA TRP A 105 -4.83 12.11 -10.58
C TRP A 105 -4.90 13.00 -9.34
N LEU A 106 -4.45 14.26 -9.44
CA LEU A 106 -4.51 15.21 -8.33
C LEU A 106 -5.95 15.55 -7.97
N LEU A 107 -6.74 15.95 -8.97
CA LEU A 107 -8.12 16.39 -8.75
C LEU A 107 -9.03 15.28 -8.22
N ASN A 108 -8.93 14.07 -8.77
CA ASN A 108 -9.69 12.92 -8.30
C ASN A 108 -9.20 12.46 -6.93
N GLY A 109 -7.88 12.42 -6.71
CA GLY A 109 -7.31 12.07 -5.43
C GLY A 109 -7.79 12.97 -4.29
N ILE A 110 -7.86 14.29 -4.51
CA ILE A 110 -8.43 15.23 -3.53
C ILE A 110 -9.90 14.90 -3.24
N LYS A 111 -10.73 14.64 -4.26
CA LYS A 111 -12.13 14.25 -4.04
C LYS A 111 -12.27 12.95 -3.25
N LYS A 112 -11.38 11.97 -3.48
CA LYS A 112 -11.33 10.72 -2.72
C LYS A 112 -10.94 10.96 -1.27
N VAL A 113 -9.91 11.78 -1.05
CA VAL A 113 -9.42 12.18 0.28
C VAL A 113 -10.51 12.87 1.10
N GLU A 114 -11.30 13.77 0.50
CA GLU A 114 -12.37 14.44 1.24
C GLU A 114 -13.43 13.47 1.78
N GLN A 115 -13.66 12.35 1.09
CA GLN A 115 -14.56 11.30 1.58
C GLN A 115 -13.96 10.45 2.71
N LEU A 116 -12.65 10.54 2.95
CA LEU A 116 -11.93 9.83 4.03
C LEU A 116 -11.72 10.70 5.28
N ARG A 117 -12.14 11.96 5.26
CA ARG A 117 -11.97 12.90 6.39
C ARG A 117 -12.69 12.47 7.68
N PHE A 118 -13.68 11.58 7.57
CA PHE A 118 -14.34 11.01 8.76
C PHE A 118 -13.39 10.19 9.65
N LEU A 119 -12.23 9.78 9.12
CA LEU A 119 -11.20 9.06 9.88
C LEU A 119 -10.39 9.98 10.80
N GLU A 120 -10.47 11.30 10.61
CA GLU A 120 -9.77 12.28 11.43
C GLU A 120 -10.53 12.58 12.72
N ASN A 121 -9.80 12.77 13.81
CA ASN A 121 -10.35 13.22 15.09
C ASN A 121 -9.32 14.07 15.84
N SER A 122 -9.61 14.46 17.07
CA SER A 122 -8.71 15.30 17.88
C SER A 122 -7.35 14.67 18.20
N GLU A 123 -7.21 13.35 18.04
CA GLU A 123 -6.04 12.56 18.41
C GLU A 123 -5.36 11.88 17.22
N ARG A 124 -5.97 11.92 16.02
CA ARG A 124 -5.52 11.19 14.83
C ARG A 124 -5.69 12.02 13.56
N THR A 125 -4.58 12.23 12.85
CA THR A 125 -4.58 12.84 11.51
C THR A 125 -4.97 11.84 10.44
N LEU A 126 -5.33 12.30 9.24
CA LEU A 126 -5.57 11.40 8.10
C LEU A 126 -4.33 10.55 7.76
N GLY A 127 -3.13 11.14 7.88
CA GLY A 127 -1.87 10.45 7.66
C GLY A 127 -1.68 9.28 8.62
N GLN A 128 -2.02 9.46 9.90
CA GLN A 128 -1.98 8.40 10.91
C GLN A 128 -3.08 7.36 10.68
N ALA A 129 -4.29 7.78 10.31
CA ALA A 129 -5.38 6.87 9.96
C ALA A 129 -5.03 5.95 8.78
N ALA A 130 -4.33 6.48 7.77
CA ALA A 130 -3.85 5.68 6.63
C ALA A 130 -2.83 4.61 7.05
N LEU A 131 -1.99 4.88 8.05
CA LEU A 131 -1.07 3.89 8.60
C LEU A 131 -1.79 2.86 9.48
N GLN A 132 -2.74 3.30 10.31
CA GLN A 132 -3.59 2.39 11.10
C GLN A 132 -4.37 1.41 10.21
N TRP A 133 -4.91 1.87 9.08
CA TRP A 133 -5.59 1.00 8.12
C TRP A 133 -4.70 -0.15 7.62
N LEU A 134 -3.41 0.12 7.38
CA LEU A 134 -2.45 -0.90 6.98
C LEU A 134 -2.08 -1.83 8.14
N LEU A 135 -1.87 -1.28 9.33
CA LEU A 135 -1.49 -2.03 10.53
C LEU A 135 -2.63 -2.88 11.10
N ALA A 136 -3.86 -2.72 10.60
CA ALA A 136 -4.99 -3.57 10.97
C ALA A 136 -4.88 -5.01 10.43
N ASP A 137 -4.03 -5.29 9.43
CA ASP A 137 -3.65 -6.66 9.06
C ASP A 137 -2.40 -7.06 9.83
N ASP A 138 -2.51 -8.07 10.69
CA ASP A 138 -1.41 -8.59 11.54
C ASP A 138 -0.19 -9.06 10.73
N ARG A 139 -0.34 -9.30 9.42
CA ARG A 139 0.79 -9.66 8.54
C ARG A 139 1.56 -8.44 8.06
N VAL A 140 1.07 -7.22 8.26
CA VAL A 140 1.85 -6.00 7.98
C VAL A 140 2.87 -5.80 9.09
N ALA A 141 4.09 -6.27 8.84
CA ALA A 141 5.20 -6.13 9.77
C ALA A 141 5.69 -4.67 9.89
N SER A 142 5.56 -3.88 8.82
CA SER A 142 5.94 -2.46 8.84
C SER A 142 5.34 -1.68 7.67
N THR A 143 5.06 -0.41 7.93
CA THR A 143 4.74 0.60 6.92
C THR A 143 5.96 1.49 6.65
N LEU A 144 6.18 1.86 5.39
CA LEU A 144 7.32 2.63 4.92
C LEU A 144 6.81 3.94 4.26
N PRO A 145 6.32 4.92 5.05
CA PRO A 145 5.90 6.22 4.51
C PRO A 145 7.09 7.02 4.01
N ASN A 146 6.84 7.97 3.11
CA ASN A 146 7.82 8.99 2.78
C ASN A 146 7.82 10.05 3.89
N ILE A 147 9.00 10.43 4.38
CA ILE A 147 9.17 11.38 5.48
C ILE A 147 10.03 12.52 4.97
N TYR A 148 9.47 13.74 4.99
CA TYR A 148 10.13 14.91 4.42
C TYR A 148 10.78 15.81 5.49
N ASN A 149 10.33 15.70 6.75
CA ASN A 149 10.83 16.47 7.88
C ASN A 149 10.62 15.73 9.20
N GLU A 150 11.18 16.30 10.28
CA GLU A 150 11.10 15.73 11.62
C GLU A 150 9.67 15.72 12.17
N GLU A 151 8.86 16.75 11.85
CA GLU A 151 7.47 16.81 12.29
C GLU A 151 6.66 15.63 11.76
N GLN A 152 6.84 15.26 10.49
CA GLN A 152 6.21 14.06 9.91
C GLN A 152 6.75 12.77 10.52
N LEU A 153 8.05 12.69 10.79
CA LEU A 153 8.63 11.52 11.46
C LEU A 153 7.94 11.30 12.80
N VAL A 154 7.83 12.35 13.62
CA VAL A 154 7.19 12.31 14.94
C VAL A 154 5.70 12.02 14.83
N GLU A 155 5.00 12.63 13.86
CA GLU A 155 3.57 12.37 13.61
C GLU A 155 3.33 10.90 13.23
N PHE A 156 4.04 10.38 12.24
CA PHE A 156 3.80 9.04 11.69
C PHE A 156 4.27 7.94 12.66
N ALA A 157 5.34 8.17 13.42
CA ALA A 157 5.80 7.23 14.45
C ALA A 157 4.76 7.01 15.57
N LYS A 158 3.89 8.01 15.82
CA LYS A 158 2.81 7.92 16.82
C LYS A 158 1.54 7.24 16.29
N ALA A 159 1.47 6.90 14.99
CA ALA A 159 0.26 6.32 14.42
C ALA A 159 -0.27 5.08 15.17
N PRO A 160 0.56 4.11 15.61
CA PRO A 160 0.10 2.96 16.38
C PRO A 160 -0.52 3.33 17.74
N ASP A 161 -0.12 4.46 18.32
CA ASP A 161 -0.60 4.95 19.62
C ASP A 161 -1.89 5.79 19.51
N THR A 162 -2.30 6.14 18.28
CA THR A 162 -3.59 6.81 18.05
C THR A 162 -4.75 5.83 18.21
N PRO A 163 -5.99 6.30 18.46
CA PRO A 163 -7.16 5.43 18.48
C PRO A 163 -7.20 4.54 17.23
N PRO A 164 -7.51 3.23 17.35
CA PRO A 164 -7.60 2.35 16.19
C PRO A 164 -8.79 2.72 15.30
N LEU A 165 -8.77 2.26 14.04
CA LEU A 165 -9.96 2.32 13.19
C LEU A 165 -11.01 1.34 13.69
N THR A 166 -12.26 1.77 13.71
CA THR A 166 -13.39 0.92 14.09
C THR A 166 -13.76 -0.04 12.95
N SER A 167 -14.53 -1.09 13.23
CA SER A 167 -15.08 -1.95 12.18
C SER A 167 -15.95 -1.18 11.19
N ASP A 168 -16.68 -0.16 11.65
CA ASP A 168 -17.49 0.72 10.80
C ASP A 168 -16.60 1.58 9.88
N ASP A 169 -15.47 2.08 10.39
CA ASP A 169 -14.48 2.80 9.58
C ASP A 169 -13.94 1.90 8.46
N MET A 170 -13.54 0.67 8.80
CA MET A 170 -13.02 -0.31 7.83
C MET A 170 -14.06 -0.66 6.77
N ALA A 171 -15.31 -0.89 7.17
CA ALA A 171 -16.42 -1.19 6.26
C ALA A 171 -16.71 -0.02 5.31
N LYS A 172 -16.67 1.22 5.80
CA LYS A 172 -16.88 2.41 4.97
C LYS A 172 -15.74 2.65 3.98
N ILE A 173 -14.49 2.40 4.38
CA ILE A 173 -13.34 2.45 3.46
C ILE A 173 -13.52 1.41 2.34
N GLU A 174 -14.01 0.22 2.67
CA GLU A 174 -14.26 -0.85 1.69
C GLU A 174 -15.34 -0.47 0.68
N GLU A 175 -16.46 0.09 1.15
CA GLU A 175 -17.54 0.59 0.30
C GLU A 175 -17.02 1.67 -0.66
N LEU A 176 -16.30 2.67 -0.11
CA LEU A 176 -15.70 3.74 -0.89
C LEU A 176 -14.74 3.20 -1.95
N TYR A 177 -13.86 2.25 -1.60
CA TYR A 177 -12.93 1.68 -2.57
C TYR A 177 -13.66 0.89 -3.67
N SER A 178 -14.68 0.10 -3.29
CA SER A 178 -15.42 -0.77 -4.20
C SER A 178 -16.19 0.00 -5.28
N ASP A 179 -16.72 1.17 -4.94
CA ASP A 179 -17.40 2.08 -5.89
C ASP A 179 -16.46 3.15 -6.47
N ASN A 180 -15.13 2.95 -6.34
CA ASN A 180 -14.11 3.92 -6.77
C ASN A 180 -14.37 5.35 -6.25
N PHE A 181 -14.92 5.46 -5.04
CA PHE A 181 -15.30 6.69 -4.36
C PHE A 181 -16.33 7.53 -5.15
N GLY A 182 -17.16 6.88 -5.98
CA GLY A 182 -18.09 7.52 -6.89
C GLY A 182 -17.41 8.36 -7.99
N ILE A 183 -16.11 8.11 -8.25
CA ILE A 183 -15.33 8.84 -9.25
C ILE A 183 -15.27 8.04 -10.55
N GLU A 184 -15.75 8.63 -11.65
CA GLU A 184 -15.50 8.09 -12.98
C GLU A 184 -14.06 8.41 -13.41
N GLU A 185 -13.25 7.38 -13.64
CA GLU A 185 -11.89 7.51 -14.15
C GLU A 185 -11.76 6.90 -15.54
N GLY A 186 -10.85 7.46 -16.35
CA GLY A 186 -10.40 6.77 -17.56
C GLY A 186 -9.65 5.48 -17.20
N PRO A 187 -9.41 4.59 -18.18
CA PRO A 187 -8.79 3.30 -17.94
C PRO A 187 -7.41 3.46 -17.25
N PRO A 188 -7.15 2.72 -16.16
CA PRO A 188 -5.91 2.83 -15.41
C PRO A 188 -4.70 2.40 -16.25
N LYS A 189 -3.53 3.00 -15.99
CA LYS A 189 -2.25 2.63 -16.62
C LYS A 189 -1.35 1.93 -15.61
N PHE A 190 -1.10 0.64 -15.82
CA PHE A 190 -0.22 -0.18 -14.98
C PHE A 190 1.09 -0.50 -15.72
N LYS A 191 2.18 -0.75 -14.98
CA LYS A 191 3.50 -1.10 -15.56
C LYS A 191 3.78 -2.61 -15.61
N GLY A 192 2.81 -3.44 -15.25
CA GLY A 192 2.91 -4.90 -15.25
C GLY A 192 1.53 -5.56 -15.39
N THR A 193 1.49 -6.88 -15.29
CA THR A 193 0.26 -7.68 -15.39
C THR A 193 -0.63 -7.53 -14.14
N MET A 194 -1.94 -7.42 -14.35
CA MET A 194 -2.95 -7.09 -13.32
C MET A 194 -4.13 -8.07 -13.24
N GLU A 195 -4.19 -9.05 -14.13
CA GLU A 195 -5.20 -10.10 -14.15
C GLU A 195 -4.51 -11.42 -13.87
N LEU A 196 -5.15 -12.39 -13.21
CA LEU A 196 -4.67 -13.77 -13.15
C LEU A 196 -5.06 -14.49 -14.44
N ALA A 197 -4.18 -15.35 -14.95
CA ALA A 197 -4.39 -16.07 -16.20
C ALA A 197 -5.45 -17.08 -15.82
N GLY A 198 -6.54 -17.11 -16.59
CA GLY A 198 -7.61 -18.08 -16.38
C GLY A 198 -6.96 -19.44 -16.14
N ALA A 199 -7.29 -20.05 -14.98
CA ALA A 199 -6.75 -21.34 -14.60
C ALA A 199 -6.79 -22.22 -15.85
N ALA A 200 -5.61 -22.65 -16.33
CA ALA A 200 -5.57 -23.60 -17.43
C ALA A 200 -6.51 -24.75 -17.01
N THR A 201 -7.57 -24.90 -17.79
CA THR A 201 -8.62 -25.91 -17.56
C THR A 201 -8.07 -27.29 -17.80
#